data_AF-A0A355SGT5-F1
#
_entry.id   AF-A0A355SGT5-F1
#
_cell.length_a   1.000
_cell.length_b   1.000
_cell.length_c   1.000
_cell.angle_alpha   90.00
_cell.angle_beta   90.00
_cell.angle_gamma   90.00
#
_symmetry.space_group_name_H-M   'P 1'
#
loop_
_entity.id
_entity.type
_entity.pdbx_description
1 polymer ?
#
loop_
_entity_poly.entity_id
_entity_poly.type
_entity_poly.pdbx_seq_one_letter_code
_entity_poly.pdbx_strand_id
1 'polypeptide(L)'
;ILEDGRLTDNQGRTVYFENTVIVMTSNAGTDFKSNGIGFTGNDYNLLENHIKDSLKETFRPEFLNRVDEIILFKPLTKDELYKIIDLM
;
A
#
# COMPACT_ATOMS: atom_id res chain seq x y z
N ILE A 1 -16.85 -8.58 -0.52
CA ILE A 1 -16.30 -7.61 0.45
C ILE A 1 -16.15 -6.23 -0.17
N LEU A 2 -15.14 -5.97 -1.02
CA LEU A 2 -14.85 -4.60 -1.50
C LEU A 2 -15.92 -3.98 -2.42
N GLU A 3 -16.78 -4.79 -3.05
CA GLU A 3 -17.95 -4.27 -3.79
C GLU A 3 -19.23 -4.39 -2.95
N ASP A 4 -19.65 -5.62 -2.68
CA ASP A 4 -20.96 -5.86 -2.06
C ASP A 4 -21.05 -5.52 -0.57
N GLY A 5 -19.95 -5.09 0.06
CA GLY A 5 -19.89 -4.83 1.50
C GLY A 5 -20.20 -6.06 2.36
N ARG A 6 -20.29 -7.27 1.79
CA ARG A 6 -20.75 -8.47 2.51
C ARG A 6 -19.79 -9.63 2.33
N LEU A 7 -19.73 -10.46 3.38
CA LEU A 7 -19.04 -11.75 3.37
C LEU A 7 -19.87 -12.76 4.15
N THR A 8 -20.16 -13.90 3.54
CA THR A 8 -20.76 -15.05 4.24
C THR A 8 -19.67 -16.09 4.45
N ASP A 9 -19.48 -16.54 5.68
CA ASP A 9 -18.52 -17.60 6.00
C ASP A 9 -19.07 -19.00 5.65
N ASN A 10 -18.26 -20.03 5.87
CA ASN A 10 -18.64 -21.42 5.60
C ASN A 10 -19.69 -22.00 6.57
N GLN A 11 -20.04 -21.28 7.64
CA GLN A 11 -21.10 -21.63 8.58
C GLN A 11 -22.43 -20.89 8.25
N GLY A 12 -22.44 -20.10 7.17
CA GLY A 12 -23.61 -19.34 6.75
C GLY A 12 -23.80 -18.01 7.50
N ARG A 13 -22.81 -17.56 8.29
CA ARG A 13 -22.88 -16.27 8.98
C ARG A 13 -22.47 -15.17 8.03
N THR A 14 -23.33 -14.17 7.85
CA THR A 14 -23.05 -13.00 7.01
C THR A 14 -22.57 -11.83 7.87
N VAL A 15 -21.43 -11.26 7.49
CA VAL A 15 -20.88 -10.02 8.03
C VAL A 15 -21.04 -8.91 6.99
N TYR A 16 -21.32 -7.72 7.48
CA TYR A 16 -21.58 -6.49 6.75
C TYR A 16 -20.42 -5.50 7.02
N PHE A 17 -19.87 -4.89 5.98
CA PHE A 17 -18.67 -4.05 5.96
C PHE A 17 -18.99 -2.59 5.57
N GLU A 18 -20.27 -2.21 5.46
CA GLU A 18 -20.73 -0.88 5.05
C GLU A 18 -20.21 0.25 5.96
N ASN A 19 -19.86 -0.06 7.21
CA ASN A 19 -19.30 0.88 8.18
C ASN A 19 -17.88 0.47 8.61
N THR A 20 -17.10 -0.11 7.70
CA THR A 20 -15.75 -0.61 8.00
C THR A 20 -14.74 0.03 7.06
N VAL A 21 -13.64 0.54 7.61
CA VAL A 21 -12.46 0.92 6.82
C VAL A 21 -11.59 -0.32 6.65
N ILE A 22 -11.37 -0.72 5.39
CA ILE A 22 -10.50 -1.85 5.05
C ILE A 22 -9.12 -1.30 4.71
N VAL A 23 -8.13 -1.62 5.52
CA VAL A 23 -6.72 -1.29 5.27
C VAL A 23 -5.99 -2.55 4.83
N MET A 24 -5.27 -2.44 3.72
CA MET A 24 -4.46 -3.53 3.18
C MET A 24 -3.02 -3.04 3.02
N THR A 25 -2.07 -3.94 3.29
CA THR A 25 -0.63 -3.65 3.19
C THR A 25 0.03 -4.65 2.27
N SER A 26 0.93 -4.20 1.42
CA SER A 26 1.73 -5.06 0.54
C SER A 26 3.17 -4.55 0.52
N ASN A 27 4.11 -5.49 0.40
CA ASN A 27 5.52 -5.19 0.16
C ASN A 27 5.84 -5.11 -1.34
N ALA A 28 4.84 -5.05 -2.22
CA ALA A 28 5.07 -4.90 -3.65
C ALA A 28 5.90 -3.65 -3.96
N GLY A 29 6.99 -3.81 -4.72
CA GLY A 29 7.89 -2.72 -5.09
C GLY A 29 8.96 -2.37 -4.04
N THR A 30 9.14 -3.18 -2.98
CA THR A 30 10.27 -3.01 -2.03
C THR A 30 11.65 -3.30 -2.62
N ASP A 31 11.68 -3.94 -3.79
CA ASP A 31 12.92 -4.31 -4.48
C ASP A 31 13.54 -3.16 -5.28
N PHE A 32 12.96 -1.95 -5.21
CA PHE A 32 13.49 -0.76 -5.84
C PHE A 32 14.86 -0.39 -5.22
N LYS A 33 15.93 -0.95 -5.80
CA LYS A 33 17.30 -0.53 -5.55
C LYS A 33 17.57 0.72 -6.37
N SER A 34 17.51 1.89 -5.75
CA SER A 34 18.01 3.13 -6.35
C SER A 34 19.54 3.02 -6.52
N ASN A 35 19.99 2.41 -7.62
CA ASN A 35 21.39 2.45 -8.02
C ASN A 35 21.71 3.87 -8.48
N GLY A 36 22.17 4.74 -7.59
CA GLY A 36 22.75 6.02 -8.02
C GLY A 36 22.65 7.14 -7.00
N ILE A 37 23.81 7.49 -6.45
CA ILE A 37 24.12 8.74 -5.73
C ILE A 37 23.64 9.95 -6.55
N GLY A 38 22.71 10.76 -6.03
CA GLY A 38 22.33 12.04 -6.65
C GLY A 38 21.01 12.62 -6.16
N PHE A 39 21.07 13.49 -5.15
CA PHE A 39 19.94 14.33 -4.72
C PHE A 39 19.44 15.20 -5.88
N THR A 40 18.17 15.08 -6.29
CA THR A 40 17.22 16.21 -6.51
C THR A 40 15.92 15.75 -7.19
N GLY A 41 14.80 15.82 -6.47
CA GLY A 41 13.46 16.16 -7.01
C GLY A 41 12.68 15.16 -7.88
N ASN A 42 13.32 14.27 -8.64
CA ASN A 42 12.64 13.39 -9.61
C ASN A 42 12.43 11.94 -9.14
N ASP A 43 12.97 11.55 -8.00
CA ASP A 43 12.92 10.16 -7.51
C ASP A 43 11.53 9.72 -7.06
N TYR A 44 10.67 10.65 -6.58
CA TYR A 44 9.37 10.26 -6.05
C TYR A 44 8.42 9.75 -7.15
N ASN A 45 8.35 10.44 -8.29
CA ASN A 45 7.52 10.01 -9.41
C ASN A 45 8.03 8.69 -10.01
N LEU A 46 9.35 8.49 -10.03
CA LEU A 46 9.95 7.24 -10.50
C LEU A 46 9.64 6.08 -9.55
N LEU A 47 9.75 6.30 -8.24
CA LEU A 47 9.39 5.33 -7.22
C LEU A 47 7.89 4.99 -7.26
N GLU A 48 7.03 6.01 -7.38
CA GLU A 48 5.58 5.83 -7.48
C GLU A 48 5.20 5.02 -8.72
N ASN A 49 5.79 5.31 -9.88
CA ASN A 49 5.55 4.54 -11.10
C ASN A 49 6.04 3.10 -10.96
N HIS A 50 7.23 2.88 -10.42
CA HIS A 50 7.75 1.52 -10.19
C HIS A 50 6.83 0.70 -9.29
N ILE A 51 6.35 1.30 -8.20
CA ILE A 51 5.43 0.63 -7.27
C ILE A 51 4.08 0.36 -7.92
N LYS A 52 3.55 1.30 -8.72
CA LYS A 52 2.32 1.06 -9.50
C LYS A 52 2.47 -0.10 -10.47
N ASP A 53 3.62 -0.23 -11.12
CA ASP A 53 3.90 -1.34 -12.03
C ASP A 53 4.03 -2.67 -11.26
N SER A 54 4.78 -2.70 -10.16
CA SER A 54 4.87 -3.87 -9.28
C SER A 54 3.49 -4.30 -8.73
N LEU A 55 2.62 -3.35 -8.40
CA LEU A 55 1.25 -3.63 -7.95
C LEU A 55 0.42 -4.26 -9.06
N LYS A 56 0.54 -3.80 -10.32
CA LYS A 56 -0.16 -4.39 -11.47
C LYS A 56 0.36 -5.77 -11.86
N GLU A 57 1.65 -6.05 -11.62
CA GLU A 57 2.23 -7.39 -11.81
C GLU A 57 1.75 -8.36 -10.73
N THR A 58 1.61 -7.88 -9.49
CA THR A 58 1.23 -8.71 -8.34
C THR A 58 -0.28 -8.93 -8.26
N PHE A 59 -1.07 -7.89 -8.52
CA PHE A 59 -2.51 -7.88 -8.37
C PHE A 59 -3.22 -7.64 -9.69
N ARG A 60 -4.33 -8.34 -9.89
CA ARG A 60 -5.15 -8.17 -11.09
C ARG A 60 -5.79 -6.76 -11.11
N PRO A 61 -5.95 -6.13 -12.29
CA PRO A 61 -6.60 -4.82 -12.40
C PRO A 61 -7.99 -4.75 -11.75
N GLU A 62 -8.77 -5.83 -11.80
CA GLU A 62 -10.11 -5.87 -11.20
C GLU A 62 -10.08 -5.78 -9.67
N PHE A 63 -8.99 -6.20 -9.03
CA PHE A 63 -8.81 -6.01 -7.60
C PHE A 63 -8.38 -4.59 -7.29
N LEU A 64 -7.40 -4.06 -8.03
CA LEU A 64 -6.91 -2.69 -7.85
C LEU A 64 -8.01 -1.64 -8.08
N ASN A 65 -8.90 -1.88 -9.04
CA ASN A 65 -10.05 -1.02 -9.32
C ASN A 65 -11.08 -0.95 -8.17
N ARG A 66 -10.99 -1.85 -7.18
CA ARG A 66 -11.86 -1.87 -5.99
C ARG A 66 -11.20 -1.21 -4.77
N VAL A 67 -10.01 -0.64 -4.94
CA VAL A 67 -9.30 0.10 -3.90
C VAL A 67 -9.47 1.58 -4.19
N ASP A 68 -9.99 2.33 -3.21
CA ASP A 68 -10.24 3.75 -3.37
C ASP A 68 -8.93 4.54 -3.52
N GLU A 69 -7.97 4.28 -2.64
CA GLU A 69 -6.71 5.02 -2.56
C GLU A 69 -5.52 4.09 -2.26
N ILE A 70 -4.40 4.34 -2.94
CA ILE A 70 -3.15 3.61 -2.73
C ILE A 70 -2.12 4.58 -2.14
N ILE A 71 -1.74 4.33 -0.88
CA ILE A 71 -0.80 5.19 -0.15
C ILE A 71 0.60 4.59 -0.20
N LEU A 72 1.55 5.38 -0.70
CA LEU A 72 2.97 5.04 -0.70
C LEU A 72 3.65 5.52 0.59
N PHE A 73 4.24 4.58 1.34
CA PHE A 73 5.08 4.89 2.48
C PHE A 73 6.50 5.26 2.03
N LYS A 74 6.96 6.44 2.44
CA LYS A 74 8.34 6.88 2.23
C LYS A 74 9.26 6.19 3.24
N PRO A 75 10.53 5.93 2.88
CA PRO A 75 11.51 5.46 3.84
C PRO A 75 11.70 6.49 4.96
N LEU A 76 11.83 6.00 6.18
CA LEU A 76 12.04 6.85 7.36
C LEU A 76 13.39 7.56 7.28
N THR A 77 13.36 8.85 7.58
CA THR A 77 14.57 9.64 7.83
C THR A 77 15.15 9.32 9.21
N LYS A 78 16.42 9.67 9.42
CA LYS A 78 17.06 9.51 10.74
C LYS A 78 16.31 10.27 11.84
N ASP A 79 15.82 11.48 11.54
CA ASP A 79 15.11 12.31 12.52
C ASP A 79 13.74 11.70 12.88
N GLU A 80 13.04 11.10 11.91
CA GLU A 80 11.79 10.36 12.17
C GLU A 80 12.05 9.12 13.02
N LEU A 81 13.17 8.41 12.79
CA LEU A 81 13.56 7.27 13.61
C LEU A 81 13.80 7.66 15.07
N TYR A 82 14.48 8.79 15.33
CA TYR A 82 14.65 9.28 16.70
C TYR A 82 13.30 9.58 17.39
N LYS A 83 12.36 10.21 16.68
CA LYS A 83 11.02 10.46 17.23
C LYS A 83 10.27 9.17 17.54
N ILE A 84 10.44 8.11 16.73
CA ILE A 84 9.81 6.81 16.99
C ILE A 84 10.40 6.17 18.24
N ILE A 85 11.73 6.24 18.41
CA ILE A 85 12.40 5.75 19.62
C ILE A 85 11.86 6.45 20.87
N ASP A 86 11.60 7.76 20.79
CA ASP A 86 11.04 8.54 21.91
C ASP A 86 9.58 8.18 22.27
N LEU A 87 8.85 7.52 21.37
CA LEU A 87 7.46 7.06 21.59
C LEU A 87 7.37 5.66 22.23
N MET A 88 8.51 4.94 22.33
CA MET A 88 8.60 3.60 22.90
C MET A 88 8.96 3.65 24.39
#